data_AF-A0A969YUN7-F1
#
_entry.id   AF-A0A969YUN7-F1
#
_cell.length_a   1.000
_cell.length_b   1.000
_cell.length_c   1.000
_cell.angle_alpha   90.00
_cell.angle_beta   90.00
_cell.angle_gamma   90.00
#
_symmetry.space_group_name_H-M   'P 1'
#
loop_
_entity.id
_entity.type
_entity.pdbx_description
1 polymer ?
#
loop_
_entity_poly.entity_id
_entity_poly.type
_entity_poly.pdbx_seq_one_letter_code
_entity_poly.pdbx_strand_id
1 'polypeptide(L)'
;MDNAVFSISFGYATKYTERDYMQEVLAEAENYMYKRKIYESASMRNKTIDVIMNALFEKSEREMLHSKRVSVISAAIASALGFPNHEINKIRMSGLVHDIGKIGIDEKVFNKPGKLDESEWMEMRKHPEAGWRILSSANDLLEMLLIEKVYSSNQDLKLGRFYKKLHVERCNIEKEKINSII
;
A
#
# COMPACT_ATOMS: atom_id res chain seq x y z
N MET A 1 22.45 -16.14 -12.67
CA MET A 1 23.36 -15.00 -12.42
C MET A 1 22.51 -13.93 -11.76
N ASP A 2 22.83 -13.58 -10.52
CA ASP A 2 22.09 -12.56 -9.78
C ASP A 2 22.33 -11.20 -10.43
N ASN A 3 21.26 -10.57 -10.93
CA ASN A 3 21.31 -9.18 -11.38
C ASN A 3 21.36 -8.29 -10.14
N ALA A 4 22.57 -7.96 -9.69
CA ALA A 4 22.76 -6.92 -8.69
C ALA A 4 22.27 -5.58 -9.27
N VAL A 5 21.18 -5.05 -8.72
CA VAL A 5 20.66 -3.73 -9.10
C VAL A 5 21.54 -2.67 -8.45
N PHE A 6 22.41 -2.03 -9.23
CA PHE A 6 23.26 -0.95 -8.78
C PHE A 6 22.49 0.38 -8.87
N SER A 7 22.44 1.14 -7.78
CA SER A 7 21.80 2.45 -7.72
C SER A 7 22.84 3.52 -7.39
N ILE A 8 22.96 4.55 -8.23
CA ILE A 8 23.86 5.69 -8.03
C ILE A 8 23.01 6.96 -8.10
N SER A 9 23.20 7.86 -7.12
CA SER A 9 22.63 9.21 -7.15
C SER A 9 23.78 10.21 -7.17
N PHE A 10 23.63 11.29 -7.92
CA PHE A 10 24.59 12.38 -7.98
C PHE A 10 23.87 13.72 -7.88
N GLY A 11 24.60 14.75 -7.45
CA GLY A 11 24.12 16.13 -7.41
C GLY A 11 25.14 17.07 -8.01
N TYR A 12 24.66 18.27 -8.36
CA TYR A 12 25.49 19.31 -8.95
C TYR A 12 25.06 20.66 -8.38
N ALA A 13 26.01 21.59 -8.36
CA ALA A 13 25.80 22.99 -8.08
C ALA A 13 26.83 23.79 -8.88
N THR A 14 26.58 25.08 -9.08
CA THR A 14 27.45 25.93 -9.89
C THR A 14 27.78 27.19 -9.11
N LYS A 15 29.06 27.54 -9.05
CA LYS A 15 29.54 28.80 -8.52
C LYS A 15 29.23 29.91 -9.54
N TYR A 16 28.46 30.93 -9.16
CA TYR A 16 28.07 32.01 -10.07
C TYR A 16 28.88 33.28 -9.86
N THR A 17 29.32 33.55 -8.64
CA THR A 17 30.12 34.74 -8.31
C THR A 17 31.38 34.38 -7.55
N GLU A 18 32.42 35.22 -7.61
CA GLU A 18 33.64 34.98 -6.84
C GLU A 18 33.42 34.94 -5.32
N ARG A 19 32.36 35.61 -4.84
CA ARG A 19 31.99 35.72 -3.43
C ARG A 19 31.35 34.45 -2.87
N ASP A 20 30.83 33.56 -3.73
CA ASP A 20 30.24 32.32 -3.27
C ASP A 20 31.32 31.43 -2.66
N TYR A 21 31.08 30.96 -1.43
CA TYR A 21 32.00 30.07 -0.74
C TYR A 21 31.89 28.66 -1.31
N MET A 22 33.04 28.03 -1.59
CA MET A 22 33.07 26.67 -2.12
C MET A 22 32.35 25.66 -1.21
N GLN A 23 32.37 25.89 0.11
CA GLN A 23 31.63 25.07 1.07
C GLN A 23 30.11 25.13 0.85
N GLU A 24 29.57 26.30 0.53
CA GLU A 24 28.13 26.49 0.28
C GLU A 24 27.71 25.83 -1.03
N VAL A 25 28.52 25.98 -2.10
CA VAL A 25 28.30 25.32 -3.39
C VAL A 25 28.36 23.79 -3.25
N LEU A 26 29.30 23.25 -2.47
CA LEU A 26 29.38 21.82 -2.19
C LEU A 26 28.15 21.32 -1.41
N ALA A 27 27.75 22.05 -0.36
CA ALA A 27 26.56 21.73 0.43
C ALA A 27 25.29 21.75 -0.44
N GLU A 28 25.19 22.67 -1.41
CA GLU A 28 24.08 22.69 -2.36
C GLU A 28 24.06 21.44 -3.25
N ALA A 29 25.21 21.03 -3.79
CA ALA A 29 25.33 19.82 -4.61
C ALA A 29 24.95 18.56 -3.80
N GLU A 30 25.40 18.46 -2.55
CA GLU A 30 25.04 17.38 -1.63
C GLU A 30 23.54 17.36 -1.34
N ASN A 31 22.94 18.52 -1.05
CA ASN A 31 21.50 18.65 -0.83
C ASN A 31 20.69 18.23 -2.07
N TYR A 32 21.16 18.59 -3.27
CA TYR A 32 20.52 18.16 -4.52
C TYR A 32 20.60 16.64 -4.71
N MET A 33 21.77 16.04 -4.47
CA MET A 33 21.96 14.59 -4.51
C MET A 33 21.01 13.89 -3.52
N TYR A 34 20.92 14.39 -2.28
CA TYR A 34 20.12 13.79 -1.23
C TYR A 34 18.63 13.84 -1.55
N LYS A 35 18.13 15.00 -2.00
CA LYS A 35 16.76 15.14 -2.51
C LYS A 35 16.48 14.11 -3.60
N ARG A 36 17.36 14.04 -4.61
CA ARG A 36 17.20 13.12 -5.74
C ARG A 36 17.20 11.66 -5.31
N LYS A 37 18.10 11.25 -4.42
CA LYS A 37 18.14 9.89 -3.86
C LYS A 37 16.83 9.52 -3.15
N ILE A 38 16.25 10.44 -2.38
CA ILE A 38 14.96 10.21 -1.71
C ILE A 38 13.85 10.05 -2.75
N TYR A 39 13.75 10.95 -3.72
CA TYR A 39 12.72 10.88 -4.77
C TYR A 39 12.85 9.63 -5.65
N GLU A 40 14.07 9.30 -6.09
CA GLU A 40 14.33 8.10 -6.90
C GLU A 40 14.01 6.83 -6.12
N SER A 41 14.46 6.73 -4.87
CA SER A 41 14.14 5.55 -4.04
C SER A 41 12.65 5.41 -3.76
N ALA A 42 11.93 6.50 -3.49
CA ALA A 42 10.47 6.47 -3.34
C ALA A 42 9.76 6.08 -4.63
N SER A 43 10.18 6.64 -5.77
CA SER A 43 9.64 6.31 -7.09
C SER A 43 9.85 4.84 -7.44
N MET A 44 11.05 4.30 -7.19
CA MET A 44 11.35 2.88 -7.42
C MET A 44 10.48 1.97 -6.57
N ARG A 45 10.29 2.29 -5.28
CA ARG A 45 9.41 1.51 -4.40
C ARG A 45 7.96 1.50 -4.87
N ASN A 46 7.43 2.66 -5.27
CA ASN A 46 6.06 2.74 -5.80
C ASN A 46 5.92 1.90 -7.07
N LYS A 47 6.90 1.95 -7.99
CA LYS A 47 6.92 1.08 -9.18
C LYS A 47 6.91 -0.40 -8.81
N THR A 48 7.66 -0.82 -7.80
CA THR A 48 7.64 -2.22 -7.32
C THR A 48 6.25 -2.62 -6.83
N ILE A 49 5.58 -1.73 -6.10
CA ILE A 49 4.21 -1.98 -5.62
C ILE A 49 3.24 -2.09 -6.79
N ASP A 50 3.34 -1.22 -7.79
CA ASP A 50 2.53 -1.29 -9.00
C ASP A 50 2.73 -2.62 -9.74
N VAL A 51 3.96 -3.11 -9.84
CA VAL A 51 4.27 -4.42 -10.45
C VAL A 51 3.61 -5.57 -9.67
N ILE A 52 3.69 -5.55 -8.34
CA ILE A 52 3.07 -6.58 -7.48
C ILE A 52 1.54 -6.54 -7.63
N MET A 53 0.95 -5.35 -7.62
CA MET A 53 -0.49 -5.16 -7.79
C MET A 53 -0.96 -5.65 -9.16
N ASN A 54 -0.22 -5.36 -10.22
CA ASN A 54 -0.54 -5.85 -11.56
C ASN A 54 -0.47 -7.38 -11.63
N ALA A 55 0.57 -8.00 -11.07
CA ALA A 55 0.67 -9.45 -10.99
C ALA A 55 -0.50 -10.08 -10.21
N LEU A 56 -0.93 -9.46 -9.11
CA LEU A 56 -2.10 -9.91 -8.35
C LEU A 56 -3.39 -9.81 -9.16
N PHE A 57 -3.54 -8.73 -9.94
CA PHE A 57 -4.72 -8.51 -10.77
C PHE A 57 -4.77 -9.42 -11.99
N GLU A 58 -3.62 -9.76 -12.57
CA GLU A 58 -3.50 -10.79 -13.61
C GLU A 58 -3.87 -12.18 -13.07
N LYS A 59 -3.49 -12.48 -11.82
CA LYS A 59 -3.85 -13.73 -11.15
C LYS A 59 -5.34 -13.87 -10.85
N SER A 60 -6.04 -12.74 -10.65
CA SER A 60 -7.49 -12.75 -10.42
C SER A 60 -8.14 -11.42 -10.80
N GLU A 61 -8.93 -11.46 -11.88
CA GLU A 61 -9.78 -10.34 -12.28
C GLU A 61 -10.80 -9.97 -11.18
N ARG A 62 -11.27 -10.97 -10.43
CA ARG A 62 -12.18 -10.75 -9.28
C ARG A 62 -11.54 -9.84 -8.25
N GLU A 63 -10.27 -10.07 -7.92
CA GLU A 63 -9.52 -9.26 -6.96
C GLU A 63 -9.30 -7.84 -7.49
N MET A 64 -8.96 -7.68 -8.78
CA MET A 64 -8.86 -6.36 -9.40
C MET A 64 -10.14 -5.54 -9.25
N LEU A 65 -11.28 -6.15 -9.59
CA LEU A 65 -12.58 -5.48 -9.51
C LEU A 65 -12.96 -5.18 -8.05
N HIS A 66 -12.64 -6.07 -7.12
CA HIS A 66 -12.82 -5.87 -5.69
C HIS A 66 -12.02 -4.68 -5.17
N SER A 67 -10.71 -4.65 -5.40
CA SER A 67 -9.83 -3.55 -4.97
C SER A 67 -10.26 -2.21 -5.55
N LYS A 68 -10.67 -2.17 -6.83
CA LYS A 68 -11.23 -0.95 -7.46
C LYS A 68 -12.51 -0.47 -6.76
N ARG A 69 -13.45 -1.38 -6.47
CA ARG A 69 -14.70 -1.02 -5.76
C ARG A 69 -14.42 -0.49 -4.35
N VAL A 70 -13.58 -1.20 -3.59
CA VAL A 70 -13.21 -0.80 -2.23
C VAL A 70 -12.53 0.56 -2.23
N SER A 71 -11.62 0.81 -3.16
CA SER A 71 -10.94 2.09 -3.36
C SER A 71 -11.93 3.24 -3.59
N VAL A 72 -12.86 3.08 -4.54
CA VAL A 72 -13.86 4.11 -4.88
C VAL A 72 -14.83 4.37 -3.73
N ILE A 73 -15.35 3.31 -3.12
CA ILE A 73 -16.31 3.41 -2.01
C ILE A 73 -15.66 4.10 -0.81
N SER A 74 -14.45 3.69 -0.43
CA SER A 74 -13.73 4.26 0.72
C SER A 74 -13.46 5.76 0.52
N ALA A 75 -13.09 6.16 -0.71
CA ALA A 75 -12.89 7.56 -1.05
C ALA A 75 -14.20 8.38 -1.01
N ALA A 76 -15.31 7.80 -1.49
CA ALA A 76 -16.62 8.46 -1.45
C ALA A 76 -17.10 8.66 -0.01
N ILE A 77 -16.92 7.67 0.86
CA ILE A 77 -17.26 7.79 2.29
C ILE A 77 -16.38 8.85 2.96
N ALA A 78 -15.06 8.85 2.70
CA ALA A 78 -14.17 9.87 3.24
C ALA A 78 -14.55 11.29 2.80
N SER A 79 -14.95 11.45 1.54
CA SER A 79 -15.46 12.73 1.02
C SER A 79 -16.74 13.17 1.71
N ALA A 80 -17.71 12.27 1.87
CA ALA A 80 -18.98 12.56 2.57
C ALA A 80 -18.77 12.94 4.04
N LEU A 81 -17.69 12.46 4.67
CA LEU A 81 -17.30 12.79 6.04
C LEU A 81 -16.48 14.09 6.15
N GLY A 82 -16.23 14.80 5.04
CA GLY A 82 -15.54 16.08 5.05
C GLY A 82 -14.02 16.00 5.21
N PHE A 83 -13.41 14.86 4.88
CA PHE A 83 -11.94 14.76 4.87
C PHE A 83 -11.33 15.65 3.77
N PRO A 84 -10.12 16.20 4.00
CA PRO A 84 -9.42 16.96 2.98
C PRO A 84 -8.96 16.04 1.83
N ASN A 85 -8.83 16.60 0.62
CA ASN A 85 -8.51 15.84 -0.60
C ASN A 85 -7.25 14.97 -0.49
N HIS A 86 -6.23 15.42 0.24
CA HIS A 86 -5.01 14.61 0.44
C HIS A 86 -5.31 13.33 1.22
N GLU A 87 -6.11 13.39 2.29
CA GLU A 87 -6.53 12.21 3.06
C GLU A 87 -7.48 11.30 2.26
N ILE A 88 -8.37 11.88 1.44
CA ILE A 88 -9.23 11.10 0.53
C ILE A 88 -8.38 10.29 -0.45
N ASN A 89 -7.33 10.90 -1.01
CA ASN A 89 -6.41 10.21 -1.92
C ASN A 89 -5.64 9.11 -1.21
N LYS A 90 -5.21 9.32 0.04
CA LYS A 90 -4.58 8.27 0.86
C LYS A 90 -5.55 7.10 1.07
N ILE A 91 -6.79 7.35 1.49
CA ILE A 91 -7.82 6.32 1.71
C ILE A 91 -8.15 5.56 0.42
N ARG A 92 -8.22 6.27 -0.71
CA ARG A 92 -8.42 5.65 -2.03
C ARG A 92 -7.31 4.65 -2.33
N MET A 93 -6.05 5.06 -2.12
CA MET A 93 -4.88 4.20 -2.35
C MET A 93 -4.86 3.02 -1.38
N SER A 94 -5.13 3.24 -0.09
CA SER A 94 -5.28 2.16 0.90
C SER A 94 -6.26 1.09 0.44
N GLY A 95 -7.45 1.48 -0.04
CA GLY A 95 -8.45 0.53 -0.53
C GLY A 95 -8.00 -0.27 -1.75
N LEU A 96 -7.14 0.32 -2.60
CA LEU A 96 -6.61 -0.36 -3.79
C LEU A 96 -5.58 -1.44 -3.43
N VAL A 97 -4.71 -1.15 -2.45
CA VAL A 97 -3.57 -2.02 -2.09
C VAL A 97 -3.83 -2.90 -0.86
N HIS A 98 -5.02 -2.83 -0.23
CA HIS A 98 -5.29 -3.50 1.05
C HIS A 98 -5.00 -5.00 1.04
N ASP A 99 -5.33 -5.66 -0.06
CA ASP A 99 -5.17 -7.11 -0.22
C ASP A 99 -3.90 -7.49 -1.02
N ILE A 100 -2.92 -6.59 -1.16
CA ILE A 100 -1.67 -6.84 -1.92
C ILE A 100 -0.94 -8.11 -1.48
N GLY A 101 -1.03 -8.47 -0.19
CA GLY A 101 -0.39 -9.67 0.35
C GLY A 101 -0.98 -10.98 -0.18
N LYS A 102 -2.15 -10.96 -0.85
CA LYS A 102 -2.73 -12.14 -1.48
C LYS A 102 -1.90 -12.67 -2.63
N ILE A 103 -0.92 -11.89 -3.13
CA ILE A 103 0.04 -12.33 -4.14
C ILE A 103 0.76 -13.62 -3.72
N GLY A 104 1.02 -13.79 -2.41
CA GLY A 104 1.73 -14.94 -1.86
C GLY A 104 0.87 -16.17 -1.54
N ILE A 105 -0.45 -16.14 -1.77
CA ILE A 105 -1.35 -17.27 -1.53
C ILE A 105 -1.28 -18.24 -2.72
N ASP A 106 -1.30 -19.55 -2.51
CA ASP A 106 -1.31 -20.51 -3.62
C ASP A 106 -2.53 -20.29 -4.54
N GLU A 107 -2.33 -20.41 -5.85
CA GLU A 107 -3.37 -20.15 -6.84
C GLU A 107 -4.56 -21.11 -6.70
N LYS A 108 -4.33 -22.35 -6.29
CA LYS A 108 -5.39 -23.34 -6.06
C LYS A 108 -6.29 -22.95 -4.91
N VAL A 109 -5.73 -22.33 -3.86
CA VAL A 109 -6.47 -21.82 -2.71
C VAL A 109 -7.17 -20.52 -3.08
N PHE A 110 -6.46 -19.62 -3.75
CA PHE A 110 -6.96 -18.29 -4.11
C PHE A 110 -8.14 -18.33 -5.08
N ASN A 111 -8.11 -19.23 -6.07
CA ASN A 111 -9.15 -19.39 -7.08
C ASN A 111 -10.06 -20.60 -6.83
N LYS A 112 -10.02 -21.21 -5.63
CA LYS A 112 -10.83 -22.40 -5.31
C LYS A 112 -12.32 -22.10 -5.48
N PRO A 113 -13.07 -22.89 -6.29
CA PRO A 113 -14.52 -22.82 -6.29
C PRO A 113 -15.08 -23.48 -5.02
N GLY A 114 -15.91 -22.75 -4.27
CA GLY A 114 -16.56 -23.26 -3.06
C GLY A 114 -15.86 -22.87 -1.76
N LYS A 115 -16.14 -23.61 -0.68
CA LYS A 115 -15.64 -23.28 0.65
C LYS A 115 -14.17 -23.74 0.81
N LEU A 116 -13.38 -22.88 1.45
CA LEU A 116 -12.04 -23.24 1.90
C LEU A 116 -12.12 -24.15 3.13
N ASP A 117 -11.21 -25.10 3.23
CA ASP A 117 -10.99 -25.87 4.45
C ASP A 117 -10.18 -25.06 5.49
N GLU A 118 -9.98 -25.62 6.67
CA GLU A 118 -9.29 -24.94 7.76
C GLU A 118 -7.82 -24.60 7.43
N SER A 119 -7.13 -25.47 6.68
CA SER A 119 -5.74 -25.25 6.30
C SER A 119 -5.60 -24.14 5.26
N GLU A 120 -6.50 -24.14 4.29
CA GLU A 120 -6.61 -23.10 3.26
C GLU A 120 -6.99 -21.76 3.86
N TRP A 121 -7.89 -21.76 4.86
CA TRP A 121 -8.22 -20.56 5.63
C TRP A 121 -7.03 -20.03 6.42
N MET A 122 -6.23 -20.91 7.05
CA MET A 122 -5.00 -20.50 7.74
C MET A 122 -4.00 -19.87 6.78
N GLU A 123 -3.91 -20.35 5.55
CA GLU A 123 -3.08 -19.73 4.52
C GLU A 123 -3.63 -18.36 4.12
N MET A 124 -4.93 -18.27 3.81
CA MET A 124 -5.58 -17.02 3.45
C MET A 124 -5.37 -15.94 4.53
N ARG A 125 -5.40 -16.29 5.81
CA ARG A 125 -5.20 -15.36 6.93
C ARG A 125 -3.78 -14.79 7.07
N LYS A 126 -2.83 -15.22 6.26
CA LYS A 126 -1.45 -14.69 6.25
C LYS A 126 -1.28 -13.48 5.33
N HIS A 127 -2.18 -13.28 4.36
CA HIS A 127 -2.10 -12.15 3.44
C HIS A 127 -2.00 -10.77 4.13
N PRO A 128 -2.63 -10.53 5.29
CA PRO A 128 -2.50 -9.26 5.99
C PRO A 128 -1.06 -8.93 6.37
N GLU A 129 -0.40 -9.89 7.03
CA GLU A 129 0.97 -9.75 7.46
C GLU A 129 1.92 -9.62 6.27
N ALA A 130 1.69 -10.40 5.21
CA ALA A 130 2.45 -10.30 3.97
C ALA A 130 2.29 -8.91 3.32
N GLY A 131 1.06 -8.39 3.27
CA GLY A 131 0.76 -7.07 2.72
C GLY A 131 1.42 -5.96 3.52
N TRP A 132 1.38 -6.04 4.85
CA TRP A 132 2.11 -5.13 5.73
C TRP A 132 3.62 -5.16 5.45
N ARG A 133 4.23 -6.34 5.32
CA ARG A 133 5.67 -6.46 5.02
C ARG A 133 6.02 -5.79 3.68
N ILE A 134 5.23 -6.04 2.64
CA ILE A 134 5.42 -5.43 1.31
C ILE A 134 5.34 -3.90 1.40
N LEU A 135 4.27 -3.39 2.01
CA LEU A 135 4.00 -1.95 2.07
C LEU A 135 4.89 -1.21 3.07
N SER A 136 5.37 -1.87 4.13
CA SER A 136 6.28 -1.26 5.13
C SER A 136 7.62 -0.83 4.55
N SER A 137 8.01 -1.41 3.41
CA SER A 137 9.20 -0.98 2.68
C SER A 137 9.05 0.41 2.03
N ALA A 138 7.80 0.86 1.78
CA ALA A 138 7.48 2.15 1.17
C ALA A 138 6.99 3.14 2.24
N ASN A 139 7.88 4.03 2.69
CA ASN A 139 7.64 5.01 3.75
C ASN A 139 6.33 5.82 3.60
N ASP A 140 5.89 6.13 2.39
CA ASP A 140 4.70 6.95 2.14
C ASP A 140 3.38 6.16 2.24
N LEU A 141 3.45 4.82 2.27
CA LEU A 141 2.30 3.91 2.36
C LEU A 141 2.14 3.31 3.76
N LEU A 142 3.08 3.58 4.68
CA LEU A 142 2.99 3.17 6.08
C LEU A 142 1.83 3.85 6.82
N GLU A 143 1.51 5.10 6.50
CA GLU A 143 0.32 5.78 7.03
C GLU A 143 -1.00 5.18 6.49
N MET A 144 -0.93 4.48 5.36
CA MET A 144 -2.09 3.90 4.66
C MET A 144 -2.50 2.52 5.19
N LEU A 145 -1.72 1.93 6.10
CA LEU A 145 -1.83 0.56 6.63
C LEU A 145 -2.73 0.43 7.88
N LEU A 146 -3.81 1.18 7.98
CA LEU A 146 -4.73 1.14 9.14
C LEU A 146 -5.94 0.21 8.96
N ILE A 147 -5.77 -0.95 8.34
CA ILE A 147 -6.83 -1.97 8.32
C ILE A 147 -6.48 -3.19 9.18
N GLU A 148 -5.21 -3.59 9.28
CA GLU A 148 -4.90 -4.93 9.82
C GLU A 148 -4.16 -4.93 11.16
N LYS A 149 -3.22 -3.99 11.40
CA LYS A 149 -2.51 -3.91 12.69
C LYS A 149 -3.40 -3.44 13.84
N VAL A 150 -4.46 -2.67 13.54
CA VAL A 150 -5.45 -2.20 14.54
C VAL A 150 -6.22 -3.37 15.17
N TYR A 151 -6.30 -4.53 14.49
CA TYR A 151 -6.89 -5.73 15.06
C TYR A 151 -6.07 -6.30 16.24
N SER A 152 -4.75 -6.03 16.28
CA SER A 152 -3.84 -6.57 17.31
C SER A 152 -3.40 -5.56 18.37
N SER A 153 -3.55 -4.24 18.17
CA SER A 153 -2.85 -3.24 19.01
C SER A 153 -3.69 -2.25 19.82
N ASN A 154 -5.03 -2.30 19.82
CA ASN A 154 -5.89 -1.47 20.71
C ASN A 154 -5.52 0.04 20.79
N GLN A 155 -5.00 0.64 19.71
CA GLN A 155 -4.66 2.07 19.69
C GLN A 155 -5.72 2.91 18.97
N ASP A 156 -6.09 4.01 19.62
CA ASP A 156 -7.27 4.83 19.36
C ASP A 156 -6.96 5.97 18.37
N LEU A 157 -6.78 5.63 17.08
CA LEU A 157 -6.59 6.61 16.00
C LEU A 157 -7.93 6.91 15.31
N LYS A 158 -8.22 8.18 14.97
CA LYS A 158 -9.45 8.58 14.22
C LYS A 158 -9.64 7.77 12.93
N LEU A 159 -8.56 7.48 12.21
CA LEU A 159 -8.57 6.65 10.99
C LEU A 159 -8.77 5.16 11.31
N GLY A 160 -8.24 4.68 12.45
CA GLY A 160 -8.49 3.33 12.97
C GLY A 160 -9.97 3.10 13.33
N ARG A 161 -10.67 4.12 13.86
CA ARG A 161 -12.13 4.06 14.10
C ARG A 161 -12.95 3.98 12.81
N PHE A 162 -12.52 4.68 11.75
CA PHE A 162 -13.13 4.61 10.42
C PHE A 162 -13.03 3.19 9.82
N TYR A 163 -11.84 2.60 9.82
CA TYR A 163 -11.62 1.24 9.32
C TYR A 163 -12.23 0.16 10.24
N LYS A 164 -12.27 0.35 11.56
CA LYS A 164 -12.98 -0.54 12.49
C LYS A 164 -14.49 -0.55 12.25
N LYS A 165 -15.08 0.61 11.89
CA LYS A 165 -16.50 0.71 11.52
C LYS A 165 -16.79 0.01 10.18
N LEU A 166 -15.92 0.15 9.18
CA LEU A 166 -16.00 -0.58 7.91
C LEU A 166 -15.80 -2.10 8.08
N HIS A 167 -14.93 -2.54 8.99
CA HIS A 167 -14.67 -3.96 9.24
C HIS A 167 -15.76 -4.65 10.08
N VAL A 168 -16.36 -3.98 11.07
CA VAL A 168 -17.49 -4.53 11.84
C VAL A 168 -18.74 -4.67 10.96
N GLU A 169 -18.98 -3.72 10.04
CA GLU A 169 -20.00 -3.90 9.01
C GLU A 169 -19.62 -5.04 8.04
N ARG A 170 -18.34 -5.19 7.65
CA ARG A 170 -17.87 -6.28 6.78
C ARG A 170 -17.94 -7.67 7.41
N CYS A 171 -17.64 -7.85 8.70
CA CYS A 171 -17.80 -9.15 9.38
C CYS A 171 -19.28 -9.57 9.49
N ASN A 172 -20.20 -8.61 9.60
CA ASN A 172 -21.64 -8.88 9.57
C ASN A 172 -22.14 -9.11 8.13
N ILE A 173 -21.64 -8.36 7.15
CA ILE A 173 -22.01 -8.49 5.73
C ILE A 173 -21.39 -9.74 5.08
N GLU A 174 -20.17 -10.17 5.45
CA GLU A 174 -19.55 -11.42 4.97
C GLU A 174 -20.21 -12.65 5.61
N LYS A 175 -20.73 -12.54 6.84
CA LYS A 175 -21.62 -13.56 7.42
C LYS A 175 -22.98 -13.66 6.70
N GLU A 176 -23.52 -12.55 6.19
CA GLU A 176 -24.82 -12.55 5.49
C GLU A 176 -24.72 -12.83 3.99
N LYS A 177 -23.64 -12.42 3.30
CA LYS A 177 -23.48 -12.59 1.84
C LYS A 177 -22.84 -13.91 1.41
N ILE A 178 -22.20 -14.64 2.31
CA ILE A 178 -21.79 -16.03 2.03
C ILE A 178 -23.01 -16.98 1.93
N ASN A 179 -24.21 -16.54 2.33
CA ASN A 179 -25.48 -17.27 2.12
C ASN A 179 -26.29 -16.81 0.89
N SER A 180 -25.76 -15.95 0.01
CA SER A 180 -26.45 -15.58 -1.24
C SER A 180 -25.56 -15.54 -2.49
N ILE A 181 -24.29 -15.95 -2.37
CA ILE A 181 -23.48 -16.42 -3.51
C ILE A 181 -22.82 -17.76 -3.12
N ILE A 182 -23.63 -18.62 -2.52
CA ILE A 182 -23.81 -20.05 -2.84
C ILE A 182 -25.33 -20.23 -2.92
#